data_AF-A0A3M2AGU5-F1
#
_entry.id   AF-A0A3M2AGU5-F1
#
_cell.length_a   1.000
_cell.length_b   1.000
_cell.length_c   1.000
_cell.angle_alpha   90.00
_cell.angle_beta   90.00
_cell.angle_gamma   90.00
#
_symmetry.space_group_name_H-M   'P 1'
#
loop_
_entity.id
_entity.type
_entity.pdbx_description
1 polymer ?
#
loop_
_entity_poly.entity_id
_entity_poly.type
_entity_poly.pdbx_seq_one_letter_code
_entity_poly.pdbx_strand_id
1 'polypeptide(L)'
;MALAASTLLLGGLQAQNVYLTEDFQGGVMPPAGWTEGNNGNSLGWEIEPAGIGYLSASDHAFHDDFFGWNDNYLMTPAMDLSAATAAYAYCDQGVTFSSWRDHHYVDVSLDGGLTFINVLDDLSPDGYSVLNVDLG
;
A
#
# COMPACT_ATOMS: atom_id res chain seq x y z
N MET A 1 34.49 -38.59 -31.75
CA MET A 1 33.94 -37.22 -31.79
C MET A 1 32.61 -37.27 -31.06
N ALA A 2 32.57 -36.85 -29.79
CA ALA A 2 31.37 -36.97 -28.95
C ALA A 2 30.48 -35.74 -29.16
N LEU A 3 29.20 -35.96 -29.45
CA LEU A 3 28.19 -34.94 -29.62
C LEU A 3 27.65 -34.57 -28.23
N ALA A 4 27.91 -33.35 -27.75
CA ALA A 4 27.31 -32.84 -26.52
C ALA A 4 25.90 -32.33 -26.83
N ALA A 5 24.89 -32.94 -26.21
CA ALA A 5 23.53 -32.42 -26.22
C ALA A 5 23.43 -31.28 -25.21
N SER A 6 23.16 -30.06 -25.70
CA SER A 6 22.91 -28.90 -24.85
C SER A 6 21.43 -28.91 -24.46
N THR A 7 21.14 -29.26 -23.21
CA THR A 7 19.79 -29.18 -22.64
C THR A 7 19.47 -27.71 -22.36
N LEU A 8 18.51 -27.14 -23.10
CA LEU A 8 17.97 -25.81 -22.82
C LEU A 8 17.07 -25.90 -21.58
N LEU A 9 17.44 -25.25 -20.47
CA LEU A 9 16.53 -25.04 -19.33
C LEU A 9 15.52 -23.94 -19.71
N LEU A 10 14.33 -24.35 -20.15
CA LEU A 10 13.16 -23.49 -20.21
C LEU A 10 12.51 -23.47 -18.81
N GLY A 11 13.10 -22.73 -17.87
CA GLY A 11 12.35 -22.30 -16.69
C GLY A 11 11.29 -21.30 -17.15
N GLY A 12 10.00 -21.65 -17.07
CA GLY A 12 8.94 -20.70 -17.37
C GLY A 12 9.00 -19.53 -16.38
N LEU A 13 8.92 -18.28 -16.86
CA LEU A 13 8.63 -17.15 -15.98
C LEU A 13 7.34 -17.47 -15.23
N GLN A 14 7.38 -17.51 -13.90
CA GLN A 14 6.17 -17.52 -13.10
C GLN A 14 5.51 -16.16 -13.29
N ALA A 15 4.24 -16.15 -13.72
CA ALA A 15 3.44 -14.93 -13.72
C ALA A 15 3.24 -14.47 -12.27
N GLN A 16 3.35 -13.17 -12.01
CA GLN A 16 3.01 -12.60 -10.71
C GLN A 16 1.51 -12.77 -10.47
N ASN A 17 1.13 -13.34 -9.32
CA ASN A 17 -0.25 -13.33 -8.87
C ASN A 17 -0.57 -11.96 -8.28
N VAL A 18 -1.67 -11.34 -8.74
CA VAL A 18 -2.20 -10.10 -8.16
C VAL A 18 -3.34 -10.49 -7.21
N TYR A 19 -3.16 -10.23 -5.92
CA TYR A 19 -4.16 -10.56 -4.89
C TYR A 19 -5.14 -9.40 -4.64
N LEU A 20 -4.68 -8.16 -4.80
CA LEU A 20 -5.48 -6.95 -4.66
C LEU A 20 -4.90 -5.86 -5.57
N THR A 21 -5.78 -5.06 -6.14
CA THR A 21 -5.45 -3.80 -6.80
C THR A 21 -6.52 -2.79 -6.43
N GLU A 22 -6.10 -1.57 -6.13
CA GLU A 22 -6.97 -0.44 -5.81
C GLU A 22 -6.32 0.80 -6.39
N ASP A 23 -7.07 1.54 -7.21
CA ASP A 23 -6.63 2.76 -7.87
C ASP A 23 -7.43 3.99 -7.42
N PHE A 24 -8.38 3.80 -6.49
CA PHE A 24 -9.25 4.78 -5.89
C PHE A 24 -10.19 5.53 -6.85
N GLN A 25 -10.29 5.09 -8.12
CA GLN A 25 -11.17 5.73 -9.12
C GLN A 25 -12.66 5.43 -8.91
N GLY A 26 -12.99 4.58 -7.93
CA GLY A 26 -14.37 4.34 -7.51
C GLY A 26 -15.02 5.54 -6.81
N GLY A 27 -14.23 6.51 -6.35
CA GLY A 27 -14.72 7.75 -5.72
C GLY A 27 -15.41 7.54 -4.36
N VAL A 28 -15.16 6.41 -3.70
CA VAL A 28 -15.73 6.06 -2.39
C VAL A 28 -14.60 5.71 -1.42
N MET A 29 -14.69 6.22 -0.19
CA MET A 29 -13.76 5.92 0.90
C MET A 29 -14.54 5.45 2.14
N PRO A 30 -14.16 4.30 2.75
CA PRO A 30 -13.20 3.33 2.23
C PRO A 30 -13.72 2.58 0.98
N PRO A 31 -12.84 2.04 0.12
CA PRO A 31 -13.27 1.17 -0.96
C PRO A 31 -14.01 -0.07 -0.44
N ALA A 32 -14.78 -0.73 -1.32
CA ALA A 32 -15.60 -1.86 -0.92
C ALA A 32 -14.77 -3.00 -0.29
N GLY A 33 -15.13 -3.40 0.94
CA GLY A 33 -14.45 -4.46 1.68
C GLY A 33 -13.24 -4.00 2.50
N TRP A 34 -12.82 -2.75 2.35
CA TRP A 34 -11.80 -2.15 3.20
C TRP A 34 -12.42 -1.65 4.51
N THR A 35 -11.58 -1.54 5.53
CA THR A 35 -11.96 -0.98 6.84
C THR A 35 -11.13 0.26 7.11
N GLU A 36 -11.80 1.31 7.57
CA GLU A 36 -11.13 2.52 8.05
C GLU A 36 -11.24 2.61 9.57
N GLY A 37 -10.14 3.00 10.21
CA GLY A 37 -10.17 3.53 11.57
C GLY A 37 -9.77 5.00 11.55
N ASN A 38 -10.74 5.88 11.79
CA ASN A 38 -10.47 7.30 12.05
C ASN A 38 -10.23 7.48 13.55
N ASN A 39 -8.97 7.71 13.91
CA ASN A 39 -8.53 7.99 15.26
C ASN A 39 -7.75 9.31 15.27
N GLY A 40 -8.49 10.40 15.24
CA GLY A 40 -7.93 11.73 15.52
C GLY A 40 -8.97 12.84 15.42
N ASN A 41 -8.49 14.05 15.17
CA ASN A 41 -9.30 15.27 15.29
C ASN A 41 -9.83 15.82 13.96
N SER A 42 -9.29 15.38 12.82
CA SER A 42 -9.77 15.80 11.51
C SER A 42 -10.62 14.70 10.87
N LEU A 43 -10.96 14.87 9.60
CA LEU A 43 -11.57 13.80 8.85
C LEU A 43 -10.55 12.65 8.67
N GLY A 44 -11.10 11.49 8.31
CA GLY A 44 -10.34 10.26 8.20
C GLY A 44 -9.59 10.17 6.89
N TRP A 45 -9.57 8.99 6.30
CA TRP A 45 -9.18 8.84 4.90
C TRP A 45 -10.29 9.39 4.00
N GLU A 46 -9.89 10.06 2.91
CA GLU A 46 -10.76 10.67 1.92
C GLU A 46 -10.28 10.37 0.50
N ILE A 47 -11.13 10.68 -0.47
CA ILE A 47 -10.71 10.75 -1.88
C ILE A 47 -10.29 12.19 -2.18
N GLU A 48 -9.02 12.39 -2.51
CA GLU A 48 -8.53 13.62 -3.13
C GLU A 48 -8.63 13.47 -4.66
N PRO A 49 -9.29 14.41 -5.37
CA PRO A 49 -9.46 14.32 -6.82
C PRO A 49 -8.16 14.58 -7.57
N ALA A 50 -8.07 14.07 -8.80
CA ALA A 50 -6.96 14.35 -9.70
C ALA A 50 -6.70 15.87 -9.86
N GLY A 51 -5.44 16.24 -10.05
CA GLY A 51 -4.98 17.63 -10.16
C GLY A 51 -4.53 18.27 -8.84
N ILE A 52 -4.64 17.57 -7.71
CA ILE A 52 -4.19 18.03 -6.39
C ILE A 52 -3.08 17.11 -5.86
N GLY A 53 -2.17 17.69 -5.06
CA GLY A 53 -1.09 16.94 -4.41
C GLY A 53 -0.04 16.37 -5.36
N TYR A 54 0.79 15.47 -4.82
CA TYR A 54 1.85 14.81 -5.58
C TYR A 54 1.36 13.58 -6.38
N LEU A 55 0.16 13.08 -6.07
CA LEU A 55 -0.52 12.00 -6.80
C LEU A 55 -1.58 12.54 -7.78
N SER A 56 -1.41 13.78 -8.24
CA SER A 56 -2.36 14.52 -9.08
C SER A 56 -2.70 13.91 -10.44
N ALA A 57 -2.10 12.78 -10.84
CA ALA A 57 -2.41 12.10 -12.08
C ALA A 57 -3.80 11.42 -12.08
N SER A 58 -4.34 11.09 -10.91
CA SER A 58 -5.63 10.43 -10.72
C SER A 58 -6.24 10.75 -9.36
N ASP A 59 -7.49 10.37 -9.14
CA ASP A 59 -8.05 10.35 -7.78
C ASP A 59 -7.22 9.41 -6.90
N HIS A 60 -7.08 9.72 -5.61
CA HIS A 60 -6.27 8.93 -4.69
C HIS A 60 -6.75 9.05 -3.25
N ALA A 61 -6.36 8.07 -2.42
CA ALA A 61 -6.60 8.13 -0.98
C ALA A 61 -5.71 9.22 -0.34
N PHE A 62 -6.31 10.02 0.53
CA PHE A 62 -5.65 11.12 1.23
C PHE A 62 -6.09 11.17 2.68
N HIS A 63 -5.22 11.65 3.57
CA HIS A 63 -5.58 12.11 4.90
C HIS A 63 -4.68 13.29 5.28
N ASP A 64 -5.16 14.16 6.16
CA ASP A 64 -4.38 15.24 6.75
C ASP A 64 -4.60 15.31 8.26
N ASP A 65 -3.98 16.30 8.92
CA ASP A 65 -4.08 16.62 10.34
C ASP A 65 -4.55 18.08 10.54
N PHE A 66 -5.47 18.55 9.68
CA PHE A 66 -5.89 19.95 9.63
C PHE A 66 -6.33 20.54 10.98
N PHE A 67 -6.95 19.73 11.84
CA PHE A 67 -7.35 20.09 13.21
C PHE A 67 -6.49 19.42 14.31
N GLY A 68 -5.18 19.41 14.11
CA GLY A 68 -4.24 18.76 15.03
C GLY A 68 -4.12 17.27 14.72
N TRP A 69 -3.61 16.48 15.67
CA TRP A 69 -3.17 15.11 15.42
C TRP A 69 -4.23 14.20 14.76
N ASN A 70 -3.73 13.27 13.94
CA ASN A 70 -4.47 12.15 13.37
C ASN A 70 -3.59 10.90 13.32
N ASP A 71 -4.15 9.76 13.70
CA ASP A 71 -3.53 8.43 13.67
C ASP A 71 -4.52 7.46 13.01
N ASN A 72 -4.76 7.70 11.72
CA ASN A 72 -5.79 7.00 10.95
C ASN A 72 -5.20 5.81 10.20
N TYR A 73 -5.96 4.73 10.07
CA TYR A 73 -5.58 3.59 9.25
C TYR A 73 -6.63 3.27 8.19
N LEU A 74 -6.15 2.71 7.09
CA LEU A 74 -6.95 2.14 6.02
C LEU A 74 -6.47 0.70 5.79
N MET A 75 -7.33 -0.27 6.12
CA MET A 75 -7.01 -1.70 6.11
C MET A 75 -7.71 -2.40 4.94
N THR A 76 -6.93 -3.18 4.19
CA THR A 76 -7.42 -3.97 3.05
C THR A 76 -8.42 -5.06 3.49
N PRO A 77 -9.20 -5.63 2.55
CA PRO A 77 -9.82 -6.92 2.79
C PRO A 77 -8.77 -7.99 3.12
N ALA A 78 -9.19 -9.05 3.81
CA ALA A 78 -8.33 -10.21 4.04
C ALA A 78 -7.98 -10.90 2.71
N MET A 79 -6.72 -11.28 2.55
CA MET A 79 -6.20 -11.99 1.38
C MET A 79 -5.63 -13.34 1.80
N ASP A 80 -5.88 -14.38 1.00
CA ASP A 80 -5.23 -15.68 1.16
C ASP A 80 -3.91 -15.71 0.39
N LEU A 81 -2.81 -15.54 1.11
CA LEU A 81 -1.45 -15.57 0.57
C LEU A 81 -0.77 -16.93 0.77
N SER A 82 -1.49 -17.98 1.19
CA SER A 82 -0.89 -19.28 1.58
C SER A 82 -0.16 -20.01 0.47
N ALA A 83 -0.46 -19.69 -0.79
CA ALA A 83 0.22 -20.23 -1.97
C ALA A 83 1.41 -19.38 -2.45
N ALA A 84 1.61 -18.19 -1.88
CA ALA A 84 2.71 -17.31 -2.22
C ALA A 84 3.98 -17.73 -1.48
N THR A 85 5.12 -17.75 -2.19
CA THR A 85 6.44 -17.92 -1.56
C THR A 85 7.04 -16.59 -1.08
N ALA A 86 6.50 -15.47 -1.59
CA ALA A 86 6.79 -14.10 -1.18
C ALA A 86 5.61 -13.24 -1.62
N ALA A 87 5.28 -12.21 -0.84
CA ALA A 87 4.22 -11.26 -1.14
C ALA A 87 4.74 -9.83 -0.95
N TYR A 88 4.42 -8.95 -1.91
CA TYR A 88 4.85 -7.56 -1.91
C TYR A 88 3.66 -6.63 -2.10
N ALA A 89 3.64 -5.52 -1.37
CA ALA A 89 2.77 -4.38 -1.65
C ALA A 89 3.55 -3.31 -2.41
N TYR A 90 2.93 -2.78 -3.46
CA TYR A 90 3.43 -1.66 -4.25
C TYR A 90 2.44 -0.51 -4.15
N CYS A 91 2.88 0.63 -3.63
CA CYS A 91 2.01 1.79 -3.44
C CYS A 91 2.73 3.06 -3.91
N ASP A 92 2.02 3.89 -4.66
CA ASP A 92 2.43 5.27 -4.90
C ASP A 92 2.04 6.12 -3.69
N GLN A 93 2.94 7.03 -3.27
CA GLN A 93 2.71 7.91 -2.13
C GLN A 93 3.10 9.36 -2.46
N GLY A 94 2.29 10.30 -1.99
CA GLY A 94 2.61 11.73 -1.96
C GLY A 94 2.63 12.26 -0.52
N VAL A 95 3.68 13.01 -0.15
CA VAL A 95 3.79 13.67 1.17
C VAL A 95 3.98 15.16 0.98
N THR A 96 3.15 15.99 1.63
CA THR A 96 3.21 17.46 1.49
C THR A 96 3.95 18.17 2.61
N PHE A 97 3.84 17.64 3.83
CA PHE A 97 4.42 18.24 5.04
C PHE A 97 5.12 17.19 5.89
N SER A 98 6.13 16.52 5.32
CA SER A 98 6.87 15.42 5.92
C SER A 98 7.55 15.80 7.24
N SER A 99 7.83 17.09 7.47
CA SER A 99 8.40 17.57 8.74
C SER A 99 7.39 17.69 9.88
N TRP A 100 6.09 17.57 9.59
CA TRP A 100 5.00 17.62 10.57
C TRP A 100 4.43 16.24 10.90
N ARG A 101 4.68 15.26 10.03
CA ARG A 101 4.33 13.86 10.25
C ARG A 101 5.13 13.30 11.44
N ASP A 102 4.44 12.57 12.33
CA ASP A 102 5.10 11.70 13.29
C ASP A 102 5.60 10.43 12.57
N HIS A 103 4.67 9.61 12.06
CA HIS A 103 4.96 8.35 11.37
C HIS A 103 3.97 8.05 10.24
N HIS A 104 4.44 7.43 9.15
CA HIS A 104 3.64 6.66 8.20
C HIS A 104 4.19 5.24 8.19
N TYR A 105 3.33 4.23 8.19
CA TYR A 105 3.78 2.85 8.25
C TYR A 105 2.86 1.90 7.49
N VAL A 106 3.41 0.74 7.16
CA VAL A 106 2.66 -0.40 6.67
C VAL A 106 2.75 -1.51 7.70
N ASP A 107 1.59 -2.00 8.09
CA ASP A 107 1.43 -3.10 9.03
C ASP A 107 0.74 -4.29 8.36
N VAL A 108 1.03 -5.49 8.87
CA VAL A 108 0.40 -6.75 8.47
C VAL A 108 -0.29 -7.39 9.66
N SER A 109 -1.49 -7.91 9.46
CA SER A 109 -2.21 -8.71 10.44
C SER A 109 -2.38 -10.15 9.95
N LEU A 110 -2.19 -11.12 10.86
CA LEU A 110 -2.36 -12.55 10.61
C LEU A 110 -3.59 -13.15 11.33
N ASP A 111 -4.33 -12.31 12.07
CA ASP A 111 -5.45 -12.72 12.93
C ASP A 111 -6.74 -11.93 12.65
N GLY A 112 -6.85 -11.36 11.44
CA GLY A 112 -8.04 -10.63 11.00
C GLY A 112 -8.14 -9.21 11.55
N GLY A 113 -7.00 -8.57 11.82
CA GLY A 113 -6.92 -7.19 12.29
C GLY A 113 -6.98 -7.02 13.80
N LEU A 114 -6.72 -8.08 14.59
CA LEU A 114 -6.68 -7.99 16.05
C LEU A 114 -5.28 -7.55 16.53
N THR A 115 -4.24 -8.04 15.87
CA THR A 115 -2.86 -7.63 16.08
C THR A 115 -2.17 -7.28 14.77
N PHE A 116 -1.18 -6.41 14.86
CA PHE A 116 -0.45 -5.86 13.72
C PHE A 116 1.06 -5.97 13.95
N ILE A 117 1.76 -6.33 12.87
CA ILE A 117 3.22 -6.39 12.79
C ILE A 117 3.64 -5.28 11.85
N ASN A 118 4.47 -4.37 12.33
CA ASN A 118 5.05 -3.33 11.49
C ASN A 118 6.09 -3.93 10.52
N VAL A 119 5.88 -3.69 9.22
CA VAL A 119 6.77 -4.17 8.15
C VAL A 119 7.49 -3.04 7.42
N LEU A 120 7.02 -1.79 7.58
CA LEU A 120 7.70 -0.60 7.08
C LEU A 120 7.37 0.63 7.95
N ASP A 121 8.39 1.39 8.31
CA ASP A 121 8.27 2.80 8.71
C ASP A 121 8.74 3.68 7.53
N ASP A 122 7.82 4.44 6.94
CA ASP A 122 8.14 5.38 5.87
C ASP A 122 8.60 6.73 6.43
N LEU A 123 9.78 7.15 5.94
CA LEU A 123 10.40 8.43 6.26
C LEU A 123 10.62 9.28 5.00
N SER A 124 9.83 9.05 3.95
CA SER A 124 9.96 9.79 2.69
C SER A 124 9.82 11.31 2.91
N PRO A 125 10.65 12.14 2.25
CA PRO A 125 10.53 13.59 2.32
C PRO A 125 9.27 14.07 1.58
N ASP A 126 9.03 15.38 1.61
CA ASP A 126 8.04 16.00 0.73
C ASP A 126 8.24 15.58 -0.73
N GLY A 127 7.15 15.20 -1.38
CA GLY A 127 7.13 14.80 -2.77
C GLY A 127 6.46 13.45 -3.02
N TYR A 128 6.66 12.97 -4.24
CA TYR A 128 6.24 11.65 -4.69
C TYR A 128 7.30 10.61 -4.37
N SER A 129 6.85 9.43 -3.93
CA SER A 129 7.68 8.25 -3.68
C SER A 129 6.89 6.98 -3.98
N VAL A 130 7.61 5.86 -4.09
CA VAL A 130 7.01 4.54 -4.29
C VAL A 130 7.42 3.66 -3.11
N LEU A 131 6.43 3.05 -2.47
CA LEU A 131 6.63 1.99 -1.48
C LEU A 131 6.67 0.65 -2.21
N ASN A 132 7.68 -0.16 -1.90
CA ASN A 132 7.80 -1.56 -2.31
C ASN A 132 8.12 -2.37 -1.05
N VAL A 133 7.09 -2.99 -0.48
CA VAL A 133 7.11 -3.52 0.88
C VAL A 133 7.00 -5.03 0.83
N ASP A 134 7.96 -5.73 1.42
CA ASP A 134 7.87 -7.16 1.69
C ASP A 134 6.88 -7.37 2.85
N LEU A 135 5.85 -8.18 2.63
CA LEU A 135 4.76 -8.37 3.61
C LEU A 135 5.05 -9.46 4.65
N GLY A 136 6.23 -10.09 4.58
CA GLY A 136 6.70 -11.06 5.57
C GLY A 136 6.65 -12.51 5.11
#